data_AF-A0A7X6XR12-F1
#
_entry.id   AF-A0A7X6XR12-F1
#
_cell.length_a   1.000
_cell.length_b   1.000
_cell.length_c   1.000
_cell.angle_alpha   90.00
_cell.angle_beta   90.00
_cell.angle_gamma   90.00
#
_symmetry.space_group_name_H-M   'P 1'
#
loop_
_entity.id
_entity.type
_entity.pdbx_description
1 polymer ?
#
loop_
_entity_poly.entity_id
_entity_poly.type
_entity_poly.pdbx_seq_one_letter_code
_entity_poly.pdbx_strand_id
1 'polypeptide(L)'
;MSSLLHALCACVLLAAAVPKATGPPAQSAASQTSAAPAPNEAPGPREATLDPVLKALRAEVERLQQEAQTAAAAAGDETARTQIRLQLITDLLLLLIRQQEQLYLQNQALLAALSTPKAGGAAVASSAPAAKASPGSGKPAGAVFAKRGGDSKAHRPGCPFGERIAAGARVTYASLAQAVAAGYQPCKVCRPDR
;
A
#
# COMPACT_ATOMS: atom_id res chain seq x y z
N MET A 1 -37.11 20.54 9.98
CA MET A 1 -35.64 20.37 10.14
C MET A 1 -35.19 20.24 11.61
N SER A 2 -36.09 20.27 12.60
CA SER A 2 -35.73 20.22 14.04
C SER A 2 -35.57 18.81 14.67
N SER A 3 -35.92 17.74 13.95
CA SER A 3 -35.87 16.38 14.50
C SER A 3 -34.54 15.65 14.33
N LEU A 4 -33.67 16.09 13.41
CA LEU A 4 -32.33 15.52 13.23
C LEU A 4 -31.30 16.01 14.27
N LEU A 5 -31.49 17.21 14.82
CA LEU A 5 -30.61 17.74 15.88
C LEU A 5 -30.77 17.01 17.22
N HIS A 6 -31.95 16.45 17.50
CA HIS A 6 -32.18 15.71 18.76
C HIS A 6 -31.59 14.28 18.72
N ALA A 7 -31.48 13.67 17.53
CA ALA A 7 -30.93 12.32 17.39
C ALA A 7 -29.41 12.27 17.58
N LEU A 8 -28.68 13.33 17.20
CA LEU A 8 -27.23 13.42 17.43
C LEU A 8 -26.86 13.71 18.90
N CYS A 9 -27.77 14.31 19.67
CA CYS A 9 -27.53 14.61 21.09
C CYS A 9 -27.64 13.35 21.99
N ALA A 10 -28.39 12.33 21.56
CA ALA A 10 -28.61 11.12 22.36
C ALA A 10 -27.45 10.10 22.31
N CYS A 11 -26.57 10.15 21.30
CA CYS A 11 -25.43 9.21 21.21
C CYS A 11 -24.24 9.59 22.11
N VAL A 12 -24.21 10.79 22.69
CA VAL A 12 -23.10 11.26 23.53
C VAL A 12 -23.23 10.78 25.00
N LEU A 13 -24.39 10.29 25.42
CA LEU A 13 -24.68 9.99 26.83
C LEU A 13 -24.42 8.53 27.27
N LEU A 14 -23.92 7.64 26.40
CA LEU A 14 -23.81 6.20 26.71
C LEU A 14 -22.38 5.66 26.92
N ALA A 15 -21.41 6.49 27.31
CA ALA A 15 -20.01 6.07 27.48
C ALA A 15 -19.37 6.41 28.85
N ALA A 16 -20.15 6.47 29.92
CA ALA A 16 -19.65 6.73 31.28
C ALA A 16 -19.75 5.49 32.19
N ALA A 17 -18.94 4.46 31.92
CA ALA A 17 -18.62 3.42 32.89
C ALA A 17 -17.28 2.75 32.53
N VAL A 18 -16.18 3.50 32.60
CA VAL A 18 -14.83 2.90 32.56
C VAL A 18 -14.41 2.60 34.01
N PRO A 19 -14.18 1.34 34.39
CA PRO A 19 -13.67 1.01 35.72
C PRO A 19 -12.26 1.59 35.90
N LYS A 20 -12.06 2.25 37.04
CA LYS A 20 -10.80 2.82 37.50
C LYS A 20 -9.78 1.69 37.72
N ALA A 21 -8.96 1.40 36.71
CA ALA A 21 -7.86 0.44 36.83
C ALA A 21 -6.70 1.07 37.62
N THR A 22 -6.61 0.75 38.91
CA THR A 22 -5.45 1.06 39.75
C THR A 22 -4.39 -0.02 39.55
N GLY A 23 -3.35 0.27 38.77
CA GLY A 23 -2.16 -0.57 38.69
C GLY A 23 -1.11 0.02 37.76
N PRO A 24 0.11 0.36 38.23
CA PRO A 24 1.19 0.78 37.34
C PRO A 24 1.68 -0.41 36.51
N PRO A 25 1.90 -0.26 35.19
CA PRO A 25 2.51 -1.32 34.39
C PRO A 25 3.98 -1.46 34.80
N ALA A 26 4.35 -2.65 35.25
CA ALA A 26 5.73 -3.05 35.43
C ALA A 26 6.47 -2.92 34.08
N GLN A 27 7.42 -2.00 34.02
CA GLN A 27 8.27 -1.79 32.85
C GLN A 27 9.23 -2.98 32.73
N SER A 28 8.88 -3.95 31.89
CA SER A 28 9.78 -5.04 31.50
C SER A 28 10.84 -4.49 30.55
N ALA A 29 12.07 -4.35 31.05
CA ALA A 29 13.25 -4.02 30.27
C ALA A 29 13.57 -5.17 29.30
N ALA A 30 13.04 -5.10 28.09
CA ALA A 30 13.44 -5.97 26.99
C ALA A 30 14.65 -5.35 26.27
N SER A 31 15.82 -5.93 26.50
CA SER A 31 17.06 -5.64 25.79
C SER A 31 16.89 -5.85 24.28
N GLN A 32 16.83 -4.75 23.53
CA GLN A 32 16.92 -4.77 22.07
C GLN A 32 18.40 -4.82 21.70
N THR A 33 18.90 -6.01 21.35
CA THR A 33 20.16 -6.16 20.62
C THR A 33 19.93 -5.69 19.19
N SER A 34 20.40 -4.48 18.88
CA SER A 34 20.43 -3.92 17.54
C SER A 34 21.46 -4.67 16.69
N ALA A 35 20.99 -5.39 15.68
CA ALA A 35 21.84 -5.84 14.59
C ALA A 35 22.21 -4.62 13.73
N ALA A 36 23.50 -4.42 13.50
CA ALA A 36 24.03 -3.32 12.70
C ALA A 36 23.46 -3.36 11.27
N PRO A 37 22.93 -2.24 10.74
CA PRO A 37 22.45 -2.17 9.37
C PRO A 37 23.61 -2.29 8.37
N ALA A 38 23.39 -3.05 7.30
CA ALA A 38 24.34 -3.22 6.20
C ALA A 38 24.63 -1.89 5.48
N PRO A 39 25.83 -1.73 4.88
CA PRO A 39 26.22 -0.48 4.24
C PRO A 39 25.46 -0.21 2.94
N ASN A 40 24.55 0.76 3.03
CA ASN A 40 24.39 1.91 2.13
C ASN A 40 24.21 1.62 0.62
N GLU A 41 23.03 1.13 0.24
CA GLU A 41 22.48 1.46 -1.09
C GLU A 41 22.03 2.92 -1.08
N ALA A 42 22.52 3.70 -2.04
CA ALA A 42 22.13 5.11 -2.17
C ALA A 42 20.62 5.21 -2.43
N PRO A 43 19.86 5.99 -1.63
CA PRO A 43 18.42 6.12 -1.80
C PRO A 43 18.11 6.65 -3.19
N GLY A 44 17.24 5.93 -3.92
CA GLY A 44 16.84 6.32 -5.26
C GLY A 44 16.12 7.68 -5.25
N PRO A 45 16.10 8.42 -6.38
CA PRO A 45 15.53 9.77 -6.47
C PRO A 45 14.02 9.89 -6.12
N ARG A 46 13.34 8.76 -5.87
CA ARG A 46 11.93 8.70 -5.45
C ARG A 46 11.73 8.80 -3.93
N GLU A 47 12.74 8.49 -3.12
CA GLU A 47 12.65 8.60 -1.66
C GLU A 47 12.63 10.06 -1.18
N ALA A 48 13.31 10.95 -1.92
CA ALA A 48 13.46 12.36 -1.54
C ALA A 48 12.16 13.19 -1.57
N THR A 49 11.09 12.72 -2.22
CA THR A 49 9.84 13.50 -2.40
C THR A 49 8.72 13.14 -1.42
N LEU A 50 8.73 11.95 -0.82
CA LEU A 50 7.76 11.53 0.20
C LEU A 50 8.09 12.10 1.60
N ASP A 51 9.38 12.33 1.84
CA ASP A 51 9.91 12.79 3.13
C ASP A 51 9.38 14.17 3.59
N PRO A 52 9.28 15.22 2.74
CA PRO A 52 8.79 16.53 3.20
C PRO A 52 7.32 16.53 3.62
N VAL A 53 6.46 15.76 2.95
CA VAL A 53 5.02 15.69 3.28
C VAL A 53 4.81 14.96 4.60
N LEU A 54 5.50 13.83 4.81
CA LEU A 54 5.43 13.07 6.06
C LEU A 54 5.98 13.88 7.24
N LYS A 55 7.07 14.64 7.02
CA LYS A 55 7.64 15.53 8.02
C LYS A 55 6.66 16.65 8.41
N ALA A 56 6.02 17.29 7.43
CA ALA A 56 5.00 18.31 7.70
C ALA A 56 3.79 17.74 8.45
N LEU A 57 3.34 16.55 8.08
CA LEU A 57 2.22 15.87 8.74
C LEU A 57 2.55 15.54 10.21
N ARG A 58 3.77 15.05 10.47
CA ARG A 58 4.24 14.76 11.83
C ARG A 58 4.27 16.04 12.68
N ALA A 59 4.82 17.12 12.14
CA ALA A 59 4.86 18.41 12.83
C ALA A 59 3.45 18.93 13.16
N GLU A 60 2.49 18.72 12.27
CA GLU A 60 1.10 19.13 12.49
C GLU A 60 0.41 18.29 13.59
N VAL A 61 0.65 16.97 13.62
CA VAL A 61 0.17 16.10 14.70
C VAL A 61 0.77 16.52 16.04
N GLU A 62 2.08 16.78 16.09
CA GLU A 62 2.76 17.26 17.30
C GLU A 62 2.20 18.61 17.77
N ARG A 63 1.95 19.55 16.84
CA ARG A 63 1.33 20.84 17.14
C ARG A 63 -0.06 20.67 17.77
N LEU A 64 -0.95 19.88 17.15
CA LEU A 64 -2.30 19.64 17.66
C LEU A 64 -2.29 18.96 19.03
N GLN A 65 -1.38 18.00 19.24
CA GLN A 65 -1.21 17.36 20.54
C GLN A 65 -0.75 18.36 21.61
N GLN A 66 0.21 19.21 21.30
CA GLN A 66 0.70 20.23 22.22
C GLN A 66 -0.40 21.23 22.59
N GLU A 67 -1.19 21.70 21.62
CA GLU A 67 -2.33 22.60 21.83
C GLU A 67 -3.43 21.96 22.68
N ALA A 68 -3.74 20.69 22.44
CA ALA A 68 -4.71 19.96 23.26
C ALA A 68 -4.20 19.76 24.69
N GLN A 69 -2.90 19.51 24.89
CA GLN A 69 -2.31 19.38 26.22
C GLN A 69 -2.33 20.70 27.00
N THR A 70 -1.97 21.82 26.37
CA THR A 70 -2.00 23.14 27.02
C THR A 70 -3.43 23.56 27.35
N ALA A 71 -4.38 23.34 26.43
CA ALA A 71 -5.79 23.59 26.69
C ALA A 71 -6.34 22.71 27.82
N ALA A 72 -5.98 21.42 27.85
CA ALA A 72 -6.43 20.51 28.90
C ALA A 72 -5.84 20.85 30.27
N ALA A 73 -4.61 21.37 30.33
CA ALA A 73 -3.99 21.86 31.56
C ALA A 73 -4.66 23.14 32.07
N ALA A 74 -5.14 24.00 31.17
CA ALA A 74 -5.88 25.21 31.51
C ALA A 74 -7.35 24.93 31.90
N ALA A 75 -7.88 23.76 31.56
CA ALA A 75 -9.26 23.38 31.83
C ALA A 75 -9.49 23.08 33.34
N GLY A 76 -10.40 23.84 33.95
CA GLY A 76 -10.72 23.74 35.37
C GLY A 76 -11.55 22.51 35.76
N ASP A 77 -12.20 21.84 34.80
CA ASP A 77 -13.05 20.68 35.04
C ASP A 77 -12.84 19.54 34.02
N GLU A 78 -13.30 18.34 34.36
CA GLU A 78 -13.11 17.13 33.53
C GLU A 78 -13.98 17.12 32.27
N THR A 79 -15.10 17.85 32.27
CA THR A 79 -15.98 17.96 31.09
C THR A 79 -15.27 18.72 29.98
N ALA A 80 -14.64 19.85 30.30
CA ALA A 80 -13.83 20.64 29.38
C ALA A 80 -12.64 19.83 28.84
N ARG A 81 -11.95 19.06 29.70
CA ARG A 81 -10.87 18.15 29.24
C ARG A 81 -11.38 17.07 28.28
N THR A 82 -12.55 16.50 28.56
CA THR A 82 -13.18 15.50 27.69
C THR A 82 -13.53 16.10 26.33
N GLN A 83 -14.07 17.31 26.32
CA GLN A 83 -14.37 18.03 25.08
C GLN A 83 -13.11 18.33 24.26
N ILE A 84 -12.02 18.74 24.91
CA ILE A 84 -10.72 18.95 24.25
C ILE A 84 -10.18 17.66 23.63
N ARG A 85 -10.29 16.52 24.34
CA ARG A 85 -9.89 15.21 23.78
C ARG A 85 -10.73 14.83 22.56
N LEU A 86 -12.04 15.05 22.61
CA LEU A 86 -12.93 14.79 21.47
C LEU A 86 -12.56 15.67 20.27
N GLN A 87 -12.28 16.96 20.50
CA GLN A 87 -11.84 17.87 19.45
C GLN A 87 -10.54 17.39 18.79
N LEU A 88 -9.53 17.02 19.60
CA LEU A 88 -8.27 16.46 19.09
C LEU A 88 -8.50 15.21 18.23
N ILE A 89 -9.37 14.29 18.67
CA ILE A 89 -9.71 13.08 17.88
C ILE A 89 -10.33 13.48 16.55
N THR A 90 -11.26 14.44 16.53
CA THR A 90 -11.87 14.94 15.30
C THR A 90 -10.83 15.54 14.36
N ASP A 91 -9.92 16.36 14.87
CA ASP A 91 -8.88 17.00 14.05
C ASP A 91 -7.92 15.97 13.44
N LEU A 92 -7.53 14.95 14.22
CA LEU A 92 -6.71 13.84 13.74
C LEU A 92 -7.41 13.00 12.66
N LEU A 93 -8.72 12.76 12.79
CA LEU A 93 -9.50 12.04 11.77
C LEU A 93 -9.58 12.83 10.47
N LEU A 94 -9.80 14.15 10.52
CA LEU A 94 -9.82 15.00 9.33
C LEU A 94 -8.47 15.01 8.61
N LEU A 95 -7.37 15.05 9.37
CA LEU A 95 -6.02 14.99 8.84
C LEU A 95 -5.73 13.64 8.14
N LEU A 96 -6.23 12.53 8.69
CA LEU A 96 -6.15 11.21 8.07
C LEU A 96 -6.91 11.16 6.72
N ILE A 97 -8.14 11.69 6.68
CA ILE A 97 -8.96 11.74 5.46
C ILE A 97 -8.22 12.52 4.36
N ARG A 98 -7.66 13.68 4.70
CA ARG A 98 -6.88 14.50 3.76
C ARG A 98 -5.65 13.76 3.22
N GLN A 99 -4.95 12.99 4.07
CA GLN A 99 -3.81 12.18 3.64
C GLN A 99 -4.25 11.08 2.65
N GLN A 100 -5.38 10.41 2.93
CA GLN A 100 -5.91 9.38 2.05
C GLN A 100 -6.27 9.94 0.67
N GLU A 101 -6.87 11.14 0.62
CA GLU A 101 -7.18 11.84 -0.62
C GLU A 101 -5.92 12.15 -1.44
N GLN A 102 -4.86 12.63 -0.79
CA GLN A 102 -3.58 12.88 -1.47
C GLN A 102 -2.96 11.60 -2.05
N LEU A 103 -2.99 10.49 -1.30
CA LEU A 103 -2.52 9.20 -1.80
C LEU A 103 -3.35 8.70 -2.99
N TYR A 104 -4.68 8.90 -2.93
CA TYR A 104 -5.57 8.55 -4.02
C TYR A 104 -5.24 9.35 -5.29
N LEU A 105 -5.07 10.66 -5.18
CA LEU A 105 -4.69 11.53 -6.31
C LEU A 105 -3.31 11.17 -6.87
N GLN A 106 -2.34 10.83 -6.02
CA GLN A 106 -1.01 10.41 -6.46
C GLN A 106 -1.06 9.10 -7.25
N ASN A 107 -1.85 8.12 -6.79
CA ASN A 107 -2.06 6.87 -7.52
C ASN A 107 -2.78 7.11 -8.86
N GLN A 108 -3.77 7.99 -8.89
CA GLN A 108 -4.45 8.37 -10.12
C GLN A 108 -3.50 9.02 -11.14
N ALA A 109 -2.64 9.94 -10.67
CA ALA A 109 -1.62 10.58 -11.50
C ALA A 109 -0.60 9.56 -12.05
N LEU A 110 -0.20 8.58 -11.23
CA LEU A 110 0.69 7.50 -11.65
C LEU A 110 0.04 6.63 -12.73
N LEU A 111 -1.22 6.25 -12.56
CA LEU A 111 -1.98 5.51 -13.57
C LEU A 111 -2.13 6.31 -14.86
N ALA A 112 -2.41 7.61 -14.77
CA ALA A 112 -2.50 8.50 -15.91
C ALA A 112 -1.16 8.55 -16.67
N ALA A 113 -0.04 8.72 -15.97
CA ALA A 113 1.30 8.75 -16.55
C ALA A 113 1.71 7.41 -17.21
N LEU A 114 1.23 6.28 -16.70
CA LEU A 114 1.41 4.97 -17.33
C LEU A 114 0.52 4.80 -18.57
N SER A 115 -0.65 5.44 -18.59
CA SER A 115 -1.61 5.33 -19.69
C SER A 115 -1.32 6.26 -20.87
N THR A 116 -0.51 7.31 -20.69
CA THR A 116 -0.11 8.19 -21.80
C THR A 116 0.74 7.40 -22.78
N PRO A 117 0.24 7.11 -24.01
CA PRO A 117 1.04 6.44 -25.01
C PRO A 117 2.26 7.32 -25.28
N LYS A 118 3.46 6.73 -25.15
CA LYS A 118 4.73 7.39 -25.45
C LYS A 118 4.70 7.80 -26.92
N ALA A 119 4.23 9.01 -27.19
CA ALA A 119 4.10 9.55 -28.53
C ALA A 119 5.50 9.57 -29.16
N GLY A 120 5.62 8.76 -30.22
CA GLY A 120 6.74 8.62 -31.13
C GLY A 120 8.01 9.40 -30.79
N GLY A 121 8.97 8.71 -30.17
CA GLY A 121 10.37 8.99 -30.47
C GLY A 121 10.58 8.80 -31.96
N ALA A 122 10.89 9.90 -32.64
CA ALA A 122 11.22 9.96 -34.05
C ALA A 122 12.14 8.80 -34.46
N ALA A 123 11.79 8.18 -35.59
CA ALA A 123 12.59 7.19 -36.26
C ALA A 123 14.02 7.73 -36.50
N VAL A 124 15.00 7.18 -35.79
CA VAL A 124 16.39 7.22 -36.21
C VAL A 124 16.64 5.90 -36.94
N ALA A 125 16.77 6.00 -38.26
CA ALA A 125 17.06 4.88 -39.14
C ALA A 125 18.51 4.40 -38.97
N SER A 126 18.70 3.07 -39.13
CA SER A 126 19.92 2.38 -39.61
C SER A 126 21.18 2.47 -38.74
N SER A 127 21.89 1.38 -38.39
CA SER A 127 22.18 0.19 -39.18
C SER A 127 22.51 -1.02 -38.30
N ALA A 128 22.21 -2.21 -38.82
CA ALA A 128 22.64 -3.52 -38.30
C ALA A 128 24.17 -3.71 -38.35
N PRO A 129 24.71 -4.72 -37.61
CA PRO A 129 25.00 -5.97 -38.32
C PRO A 129 24.69 -7.27 -37.54
N ALA A 130 24.23 -8.24 -38.33
CA ALA A 130 24.52 -9.68 -38.31
C ALA A 130 24.68 -10.45 -36.98
N ALA A 131 23.61 -11.19 -36.68
CA ALA A 131 23.55 -12.61 -36.29
C ALA A 131 24.81 -13.34 -35.79
N LYS A 132 24.68 -13.96 -34.61
CA LYS A 132 25.07 -15.36 -34.41
C LYS A 132 23.95 -16.11 -33.68
N ALA A 133 23.33 -17.03 -34.42
CA ALA A 133 22.42 -18.02 -33.88
C ALA A 133 23.22 -19.10 -33.11
N SER A 134 22.69 -19.50 -31.95
CA SER A 134 23.01 -20.79 -31.34
C SER A 134 21.70 -21.57 -31.23
N PRO A 135 21.54 -22.72 -31.92
CA PRO A 135 20.31 -23.49 -31.89
C PRO A 135 20.34 -24.47 -30.71
N GLY A 136 19.70 -24.08 -29.61
CA GLY A 136 19.23 -25.01 -28.59
C GLY A 136 17.77 -25.35 -28.88
N SER A 137 17.54 -26.51 -29.51
CA SER A 137 16.21 -27.04 -29.86
C SER A 137 15.36 -27.31 -28.60
N GLY A 138 14.69 -26.28 -28.09
CA GLY A 138 13.56 -26.40 -27.18
C GLY A 138 12.34 -25.81 -27.87
N LYS A 139 11.32 -26.62 -28.14
CA LYS A 139 10.04 -26.19 -28.72
C LYS A 139 9.52 -24.99 -27.92
N PRO A 140 9.13 -23.86 -28.54
CA PRO A 140 8.68 -22.70 -27.78
C PRO A 140 7.52 -23.12 -26.88
N ALA A 141 7.71 -22.94 -25.58
CA ALA A 141 6.66 -23.08 -24.59
C ALA A 141 5.48 -22.20 -25.03
N GLY A 142 4.44 -22.84 -25.56
CA GLY A 142 3.28 -22.15 -26.10
C GLY A 142 2.53 -21.34 -25.04
N ALA A 143 1.40 -20.75 -25.44
CA ALA A 143 0.59 -19.91 -24.55
C ALA A 143 0.38 -20.57 -23.18
N VAL A 144 0.58 -19.80 -22.11
CA VAL A 144 0.39 -20.23 -20.72
C VAL A 144 -0.74 -19.42 -20.08
N PHE A 145 -1.30 -19.90 -18.98
CA PHE A 145 -2.34 -19.18 -18.25
C PHE A 145 -2.13 -19.25 -16.74
N ALA A 146 -2.58 -18.23 -16.01
CA ALA A 146 -2.52 -18.15 -14.54
C ALA A 146 -3.85 -17.63 -13.98
N LYS A 147 -4.09 -17.80 -12.67
CA LYS A 147 -5.24 -17.19 -11.99
C LYS A 147 -4.94 -15.72 -11.68
N ARG A 148 -5.90 -14.82 -11.94
CA ARG A 148 -5.81 -13.39 -11.60
C ARG A 148 -5.69 -13.20 -10.08
N GLY A 149 -4.74 -12.39 -9.62
CA GLY A 149 -4.63 -11.98 -8.20
C GLY A 149 -3.35 -12.39 -7.46
N GLY A 150 -2.16 -12.24 -8.05
CA GLY A 150 -0.91 -12.05 -7.30
C GLY A 150 -0.06 -13.30 -7.03
N ASP A 151 -0.62 -14.40 -6.54
CA ASP A 151 0.21 -15.51 -6.00
C ASP A 151 0.11 -16.81 -6.80
N SER A 152 -0.35 -16.70 -8.04
CA SER A 152 -0.72 -17.87 -8.83
C SER A 152 0.44 -18.38 -9.67
N LYS A 153 0.43 -19.68 -9.93
CA LYS A 153 1.44 -20.32 -10.78
C LYS A 153 1.01 -20.16 -12.26
N ALA A 154 1.96 -20.05 -13.17
CA ALA A 154 1.73 -20.14 -14.61
C ALA A 154 1.60 -21.61 -15.01
N HIS A 155 0.53 -21.94 -15.71
CA HIS A 155 0.15 -23.29 -16.14
C HIS A 155 0.16 -23.39 -17.67
N ARG A 156 0.53 -24.57 -18.18
CA ARG A 156 0.37 -24.94 -19.60
C ARG A 156 -1.05 -25.49 -19.83
N PRO A 157 -1.65 -25.33 -21.04
CA PRO A 157 -2.87 -26.04 -21.43
C PRO A 157 -2.80 -27.54 -21.09
N GLY A 158 -3.83 -28.06 -20.44
CA GLY A 158 -3.88 -29.46 -19.98
C GLY A 158 -3.27 -29.72 -18.61
N CYS A 159 -2.81 -28.70 -17.87
CA CYS A 159 -2.40 -28.89 -16.47
C CYS A 159 -3.61 -29.23 -15.58
N PRO A 160 -3.62 -30.33 -14.81
CA PRO A 160 -4.77 -30.74 -14.01
C PRO A 160 -5.13 -29.74 -12.90
N PHE A 161 -4.15 -28.98 -12.40
CA PHE A 161 -4.39 -27.90 -11.43
C PHE A 161 -4.84 -26.61 -12.12
N GLY A 162 -4.31 -26.32 -13.30
CA GLY A 162 -4.71 -25.16 -14.09
C GLY A 162 -6.16 -25.28 -14.57
N GLU A 163 -6.60 -26.47 -14.96
CA GLU A 163 -7.97 -26.66 -15.45
C GLU A 163 -9.05 -26.41 -14.39
N ARG A 164 -8.69 -26.46 -13.09
CA ARG A 164 -9.61 -26.11 -12.00
C ARG A 164 -9.81 -24.60 -11.84
N ILE A 165 -9.01 -23.77 -12.51
CA ILE A 165 -9.18 -22.32 -12.51
C ILE A 165 -10.38 -22.01 -13.42
N ALA A 166 -11.38 -21.30 -12.89
CA ALA A 166 -12.54 -20.86 -13.67
C ALA A 166 -12.10 -19.98 -14.84
N ALA A 167 -12.71 -20.14 -16.02
CA ALA A 167 -12.29 -19.45 -17.25
C ALA A 167 -12.22 -17.92 -17.09
N GLY A 168 -13.20 -17.31 -16.42
CA GLY A 168 -13.22 -15.86 -16.16
C GLY A 168 -12.13 -15.36 -15.19
N ALA A 169 -11.52 -16.27 -14.42
CA ALA A 169 -10.41 -15.96 -13.53
C ALA A 169 -9.03 -16.23 -14.16
N ARG A 170 -8.97 -16.76 -15.39
CA ARG A 170 -7.71 -17.03 -16.11
C ARG A 170 -7.18 -15.75 -16.76
N VAL A 171 -5.87 -15.58 -16.74
CA VAL A 171 -5.12 -14.60 -17.53
C VAL A 171 -4.16 -15.38 -18.41
N THR A 172 -4.22 -15.16 -19.72
CA THR A 172 -3.40 -15.87 -20.71
C THR A 172 -2.21 -15.00 -21.11
N TYR A 173 -1.05 -15.62 -21.22
CA TYR A 173 0.20 -15.02 -21.68
C TYR A 173 0.70 -15.74 -22.92
N ALA A 174 1.34 -15.02 -23.83
CA ALA A 174 1.90 -15.58 -25.06
C ALA A 174 3.06 -16.56 -24.77
N SER A 175 3.76 -16.36 -23.66
CA SER A 175 4.88 -17.21 -23.23
C SER A 175 5.04 -17.22 -21.71
N LEU A 176 5.77 -18.21 -21.19
CA LEU A 176 6.16 -18.26 -19.78
C LEU A 176 6.97 -17.02 -19.36
N ALA A 177 7.87 -16.53 -20.21
CA ALA A 177 8.68 -15.36 -19.92
C ALA A 177 7.80 -14.12 -19.64
N GLN A 178 6.71 -13.95 -20.39
CA GLN A 178 5.77 -12.85 -20.17
C GLN A 178 5.00 -13.01 -18.84
N ALA A 179 4.64 -14.24 -18.46
CA ALA A 179 4.01 -14.52 -17.17
C ALA A 179 4.97 -14.25 -15.99
N VAL A 180 6.24 -14.63 -16.11
CA VAL A 180 7.27 -14.37 -15.08
C VAL A 180 7.53 -12.87 -14.94
N ALA A 181 7.61 -12.14 -16.06
CA ALA A 181 7.72 -10.68 -16.03
C ALA A 181 6.52 -10.00 -15.35
N ALA A 182 5.35 -10.64 -15.36
CA ALA A 182 4.15 -10.21 -14.64
C ALA A 182 4.07 -10.72 -13.19
N GLY A 183 5.13 -11.34 -12.66
CA GLY A 183 5.23 -11.78 -11.26
C GLY A 183 4.78 -13.23 -10.99
N TYR A 184 4.39 -13.99 -12.01
CA TYR A 184 3.90 -15.35 -11.82
C TYR A 184 5.03 -16.39 -11.79
N GLN A 185 4.90 -17.39 -10.92
CA GLN A 185 5.88 -18.47 -10.79
C GLN A 185 5.53 -19.66 -11.69
N PRO A 186 6.49 -20.37 -12.31
CA PRO A 186 6.18 -21.57 -13.10
C PRO A 186 5.53 -22.67 -12.24
N CYS A 187 4.50 -23.31 -12.77
CA CYS A 187 3.88 -24.44 -12.07
C CYS A 187 4.84 -25.63 -12.03
N LYS A 188 5.19 -26.08 -10.82
CA LYS A 188 6.07 -27.24 -10.59
C LYS A 188 5.52 -28.56 -11.15
N VAL A 189 4.21 -28.65 -11.36
CA VAL A 189 3.52 -29.86 -11.84
C VAL A 189 3.59 -29.97 -13.35
N CYS A 190 3.12 -28.95 -14.09
CA CYS A 190 3.13 -29.01 -15.55
C CYS A 190 4.42 -28.49 -16.19
N ARG A 191 5.34 -27.91 -15.40
CA ARG A 191 6.66 -27.41 -15.82
C ARG A 191 6.63 -26.74 -17.19
N PRO A 192 5.95 -25.58 -17.30
CA PRO A 192 5.72 -24.91 -18.59
C PRO A 192 7.02 -24.45 -19.28
N ASP A 193 8.16 -24.56 -18.61
CA ASP A 193 9.51 -24.31 -19.10
C ASP A 193 10.14 -25.48 -19.90
N ARG A 194 9.51 -26.66 -19.90
CA ARG A 194 10.01 -27.88 -20.55
C ARG A 194 9.23 -28.30 -21.79
#